data_AF-A0A401MPV7-F1
#
_entry.id   AF-A0A401MPV7-F1
#
_cell.length_a   1.000
_cell.length_b   1.000
_cell.length_c   1.000
_cell.angle_alpha   90.00
_cell.angle_beta   90.00
_cell.angle_gamma   90.00
#
_symmetry.space_group_name_H-M   'P 1'
#
loop_
_entity.id
_entity.type
_entity.pdbx_description
1 polymer ?
#
loop_
_entity_poly.entity_id
_entity_poly.type
_entity_poly.pdbx_seq_one_letter_code
_entity_poly.pdbx_strand_id
1 'polypeptide(L)' 'MESSKAKLFASEAAVRAANNALQVFGGYGYIDEYPAGKLLRDARVMTLYEGTSQIQKLVIGRALTGVSAF' A
#
# COMPACT_ATOMS: atom_id res chain seq x y z
N MET A 1 15.69 -0.89 8.91
CA MET A 1 14.86 0.28 9.31
C MET A 1 14.40 1.08 8.10
N GLU A 2 15.32 1.70 7.36
CA GLU A 2 14.97 2.61 6.26
C GLU A 2 14.15 1.93 5.15
N SER A 3 14.50 0.69 4.79
CA SER A 3 13.70 -0.12 3.85
C SER A 3 12.24 -0.32 4.31
N SER A 4 12.00 -0.66 5.57
CA SER A 4 10.64 -0.84 6.11
C SER A 4 9.81 0.44 6.07
N LYS A 5 10.41 1.58 6.41
CA LYS A 5 9.76 2.90 6.32
C LYS A 5 9.42 3.24 4.88
N ALA A 6 10.39 3.09 3.98
CA ALA A 6 10.23 3.39 2.55
C ALA A 6 9.13 2.51 1.93
N LYS A 7 9.16 1.20 2.20
CA LYS A 7 8.16 0.26 1.70
C LYS A 7 6.76 0.61 2.19
N LEU A 8 6.60 0.82 3.49
CA LEU A 8 5.30 1.18 4.07
C LEU A 8 4.77 2.47 3.44
N PHE A 9 5.61 3.50 3.33
CA PHE A 9 5.19 4.77 2.76
C PHE A 9 4.81 4.64 1.28
N ALA A 10 5.67 4.04 0.47
CA ALA A 10 5.48 3.95 -0.98
C ALA A 10 4.29 3.06 -1.36
N SER A 11 4.13 1.90 -0.71
CA SER A 11 3.01 0.99 -0.99
C SER A 11 1.66 1.61 -0.62
N GLU A 12 1.55 2.24 0.55
CA GLU A 12 0.33 2.95 0.96
C GLU A 12 0.05 4.15 0.05
N ALA A 13 1.08 4.87 -0.41
CA ALA A 13 0.93 5.96 -1.36
C ALA A 13 0.42 5.48 -2.73
N ALA A 14 0.94 4.37 -3.23
CA ALA A 14 0.50 3.76 -4.48
C ALA A 14 -0.99 3.39 -4.44
N VAL A 15 -1.45 2.77 -3.34
CA VAL A 15 -2.87 2.44 -3.16
C VAL A 15 -3.74 3.69 -3.11
N ARG A 16 -3.32 4.75 -2.39
CA ARG A 16 -4.06 6.02 -2.38
C ARG A 16 -4.16 6.65 -3.76
N ALA A 17 -3.06 6.70 -4.50
CA ALA A 17 -3.03 7.25 -5.85
C ALA A 17 -3.94 6.48 -6.81
N ALA A 18 -3.87 5.14 -6.79
CA ALA A 18 -4.71 4.30 -7.64
C ALA A 18 -6.19 4.42 -7.29
N ASN A 19 -6.56 4.49 -6.00
CA ASN A 19 -7.94 4.74 -5.59
C ASN A 19 -8.46 6.10 -6.07
N ASN A 20 -7.65 7.16 -5.94
CA ASN A 20 -8.02 8.49 -6.42
C ASN A 20 -8.22 8.50 -7.95
N ALA A 21 -7.35 7.82 -8.70
CA ALA A 21 -7.55 7.65 -10.13
C ALA A 21 -8.89 6.97 -10.43
N LEU A 22 -9.19 5.87 -9.73
CA LEU A 22 -10.43 5.13 -9.91
C LEU A 22 -11.68 6.00 -9.61
N GLN A 23 -11.61 6.83 -8.57
CA GLN A 23 -12.65 7.81 -8.24
C GLN A 23 -12.90 8.83 -9.36
N VAL A 24 -11.85 9.25 -10.10
CA VAL A 24 -11.98 10.17 -11.25
C VAL A 24 -12.69 9.49 -12.42
N PHE A 25 -12.40 8.22 -12.69
CA PHE A 25 -13.09 7.45 -13.74
C PHE A 25 -14.52 7.03 -13.34
N GLY A 26 -14.86 7.08 -12.05
CA GLY A 26 -16.15 6.60 -11.55
C GLY A 26 -16.37 5.12 -11.84
N GLY A 27 -17.59 4.73 -12.22
CA GLY A 27 -17.92 3.33 -12.54
C GLY A 27 -17.08 2.75 -13.68
N TYR A 28 -16.69 3.57 -14.65
CA TYR A 28 -15.82 3.15 -15.76
C TYR A 28 -14.40 2.78 -15.30
N GLY A 29 -13.98 3.24 -14.12
CA GLY A 29 -12.68 2.87 -13.55
C GLY A 29 -12.61 1.41 -13.10
N TYR A 30 -13.75 0.73 -12.94
CA TYR A 30 -13.82 -0.67 -12.49
C TYR A 30 -13.85 -1.68 -13.63
N ILE A 31 -14.22 -1.28 -14.85
CA ILE A 31 -14.27 -2.17 -16.02
C ILE A 31 -12.92 -2.19 -16.75
N ASP A 32 -12.61 -3.30 -17.41
CA ASP A 32 -11.29 -3.52 -18.02
C ASP A 32 -11.06 -2.75 -19.33
N GLU A 33 -11.86 -1.72 -19.61
CA GLU A 33 -11.63 -0.75 -20.70
C GLU A 33 -10.48 0.20 -20.36
N TYR A 34 -10.33 0.57 -19.08
CA TYR A 34 -9.27 1.46 -18.60
C TYR A 34 -8.37 0.74 -17.58
N PRO A 35 -7.07 1.06 -17.52
CA PRO A 35 -6.14 0.35 -16.65
C PRO A 35 -6.35 0.65 -15.15
N ALA A 36 -7.22 1.61 -14.78
CA ALA A 36 -7.38 2.08 -13.40
C ALA A 36 -7.72 0.95 -12.42
N GLY A 37 -8.68 0.09 -12.75
CA GLY A 37 -9.06 -1.05 -11.93
C GLY A 37 -7.93 -2.06 -11.75
N LYS A 38 -7.18 -2.36 -12.81
CA LYS A 38 -5.99 -3.22 -12.75
C LYS A 38 -4.91 -2.60 -11.86
N LEU A 39 -4.60 -1.32 -12.04
CA LEU A 39 -3.57 -0.63 -11.27
C LEU A 39 -3.90 -0.57 -9.77
N LEU A 40 -5.18 -0.44 -9.39
CA LEU A 40 -5.57 -0.54 -7.99
C LEU A 40 -5.33 -1.94 -7.42
N ARG A 41 -5.67 -2.99 -8.17
CA ARG A 41 -5.41 -4.39 -7.77
C ARG A 41 -3.91 -4.64 -7.59
N ASP A 42 -3.09 -4.20 -8.55
CA ASP A 42 -1.64 -4.32 -8.51
C ASP A 42 -1.04 -3.55 -7.33
N ALA A 43 -1.48 -2.31 -7.09
CA ALA A 43 -1.02 -1.50 -5.96
C ALA A 43 -1.36 -2.15 -4.61
N ARG A 44 -2.52 -2.81 -4.51
CA ARG A 44 -2.94 -3.47 -3.27
C ARG A 44 -1.99 -4.59 -2.86
N VAL A 45 -1.49 -5.37 -3.83
CA VAL A 45 -0.53 -6.47 -3.61
C VAL A 45 0.72 -5.97 -2.86
N MET A 46 1.18 -4.75 -3.15
CA MET A 46 2.38 -4.17 -2.53
C MET A 46 2.23 -3.96 -1.00
N THR A 47 1.00 -3.81 -0.51
CA THR A 47 0.71 -3.67 0.94
C THR A 47 0.62 -5.00 1.67
N LEU A 48 0.67 -6.13 0.93
CA LEU A 48 0.44 -7.48 1.45
C LEU A 48 1.71 -8.34 1.40
N TYR A 49 2.38 -8.38 0.24
CA TYR A 49 3.56 -9.24 0.03
C TYR A 49 4.80 -8.69 0.72
N GLU A 50 5.77 -9.55 1.03
CA GLU A 50 7.06 -9.20 1.65
C GLU A 50 6.93 -8.45 2.99
N GLY A 51 5.89 -8.77 3.75
CA GLY A 51 5.55 -8.14 5.02
C GLY A 51 4.50 -7.04 4.84
N THR A 52 3.31 -7.29 5.39
CA THR A 52 2.16 -6.39 5.30
C THR A 52 2.45 -5.02 5.90
N SER A 53 1.64 -4.01 5.57
CA SER A 53 1.74 -2.68 6.18
C SER A 53 1.76 -2.72 7.72
N GLN A 54 0.99 -3.62 8.33
CA GLN A 54 0.94 -3.82 9.78
C GLN A 54 2.27 -4.39 10.29
N ILE A 55 2.83 -5.39 9.61
CA ILE A 55 4.13 -5.95 9.98
C ILE A 55 5.25 -4.91 9.84
N GLN A 56 5.24 -4.09 8.78
CA GLN A 56 6.20 -2.99 8.66
C GLN A 56 6.07 -2.01 9.83
N LYS A 57 4.85 -1.66 10.24
CA LYS A 57 4.61 -0.81 11.42
C LYS A 57 5.14 -1.42 12.71
N LEU A 58 4.98 -2.73 12.93
CA LEU A 58 5.53 -3.42 14.10
C LEU A 58 7.05 -3.41 14.11
N VAL A 59 7.69 -3.66 12.97
CA VAL A 59 9.16 -3.60 12.82
C VAL A 59 9.68 -2.19 13.10
N ILE A 60 9.04 -1.17 12.52
CA ILE A 60 9.38 0.25 12.77
C ILE A 60 9.15 0.61 14.24
N GLY A 61 8.00 0.22 14.80
CA GLY A 61 7.61 0.48 16.18
C GLY A 61 8.63 -0.08 17.17
N ARG A 62 8.95 -1.37 17.07
CA ARG A 62 9.99 -2.00 17.91
C ARG A 62 11.31 -1.25 17.86
N ALA A 63 11.69 -0.78 16.68
CA ALA A 63 12.98 -0.13 16.50
C ALA A 63 12.99 1.34 16.96
N LEU A 64 11.82 1.99 17.09
CA LEU A 64 11.67 3.32 17.68
C LEU A 64 11.51 3.29 19.20
N THR A 65 10.79 2.29 19.74
CA THR A 65 10.42 2.24 21.16
C THR A 65 11.28 1.27 21.97
N GLY A 66 12.01 0.36 21.33
CA GLY A 66 12.70 -0.75 21.99
C GLY A 66 11.77 -1.86 22.48
N VAL A 67 10.45 -1.72 22.32
CA VAL A 67 9.43 -2.66 22.81
C VAL A 67 8.84 -3.45 21.66
N SER A 68 8.86 -4.77 21.76
CA SER A 68 8.20 -5.65 20.79
C SER A 68 6.69 -5.69 21.05
N ALA A 69 5.89 -5.38 20.02
CA ALA A 69 4.43 -5.49 20.04
C ALA A 69 3.92 -6.52 19.01
N PHE A 70 4.76 -7.52 18.73
CA PHE A 70 4.43 -8.69 17.91
C PHE A 70 3.58 -9.69 18.69
#